data_AF-I4H0W3-F1
#
_entry.id   AF-I4H0W3-F1
#
_cell.length_a   1.000
_cell.length_b   1.000
_cell.length_c   1.000
_cell.angle_alpha   90.00
_cell.angle_beta   90.00
_cell.angle_gamma   90.00
#
_symmetry.space_group_name_H-M   'P 1'
#
loop_
_entity.id
_entity.type
_entity.pdbx_description
1 polymer ?
#
loop_
_entity_poly.entity_id
_entity_poly.type
_entity_poly.pdbx_seq_one_letter_code
_entity_poly.pdbx_strand_id
1 'polypeptide(L)'
;MKAKINGYTTNQGIAIMMEHLSPGKGGRHRQTLSYGKSPDLTLSPRQTLAQEVWDIRSIYLGQGLYNADIRKGLQELIQLNKTTWSTFFD
;
A
#
# COMPACT_ATOMS: atom_id res chain seq x y z
N MET A 1 8.51 4.85 16.68
CA MET A 1 7.65 3.65 16.81
C MET A 1 8.54 2.43 16.64
N LYS A 2 8.66 1.55 17.63
CA LYS A 2 9.42 0.29 17.49
C LYS A 2 8.46 -0.75 16.94
N ALA A 3 8.80 -1.38 15.82
CA ALA A 3 7.94 -2.43 15.27
C ALA A 3 7.83 -3.58 16.29
N LYS A 4 6.61 -4.08 16.49
CA LYS A 4 6.32 -5.17 17.44
C LYS A 4 6.68 -6.56 16.89
N ILE A 5 7.27 -6.61 15.69
CA ILE A 5 7.66 -7.84 15.01
C ILE A 5 9.17 -8.05 15.21
N ASN A 6 9.55 -9.21 15.72
CA ASN A 6 10.95 -9.56 15.95
C ASN A 6 11.68 -9.66 14.61
N GLY A 7 12.78 -8.92 14.45
CA GLY A 7 13.54 -8.87 13.20
C GLY A 7 13.01 -7.90 12.14
N TYR A 8 11.90 -7.19 12.38
CA TYR A 8 11.41 -6.13 11.49
C TYR A 8 11.85 -4.73 11.96
N THR A 9 12.48 -3.96 11.07
CA THR A 9 12.88 -2.57 11.29
C THR A 9 12.18 -1.63 10.30
N THR A 10 12.06 -0.35 10.63
CA THR A 10 11.26 0.61 9.81
C THR A 10 11.80 0.83 8.39
N ASN A 11 13.05 0.50 8.12
CA ASN A 11 13.68 0.54 6.78
C ASN A 11 13.35 -0.69 5.92
N GLN A 12 12.65 -1.68 6.47
CA GLN A 12 12.27 -2.92 5.78
C GLN A 12 10.84 -2.89 5.24
N GLY A 13 10.15 -1.75 5.38
CA GLY A 13 8.84 -1.53 4.78
C GLY A 13 8.90 -1.49 3.27
N ILE A 14 7.94 -2.14 2.63
CA ILE A 14 7.75 -2.06 1.18
C ILE A 14 6.80 -0.91 0.90
N ALA A 15 7.26 0.07 0.12
CA ALA A 15 6.47 1.24 -0.26
C ALA A 15 6.09 1.18 -1.74
N ILE A 16 4.95 1.79 -2.08
CA ILE A 16 4.53 2.04 -3.46
C ILE A 16 4.39 3.55 -3.66
N MET A 17 4.82 4.03 -4.82
CA MET A 17 4.64 5.42 -5.22
C MET A 17 3.32 5.57 -5.98
N MET A 18 2.59 6.63 -5.68
CA MET A 18 1.40 7.04 -6.44
C MET A 18 1.67 8.40 -7.07
N GLU A 19 1.07 8.69 -8.24
CA GLU A 19 1.50 9.87 -8.99
C GLU A 19 1.23 11.19 -8.26
N HIS A 20 2.12 12.13 -8.51
CA HIS A 20 1.98 13.53 -8.12
C HIS A 20 1.48 14.32 -9.32
N LEU A 21 0.44 15.15 -9.13
CA LEU A 21 -0.07 15.99 -10.21
C LEU A 21 0.84 17.22 -10.39
N SER A 22 1.37 17.43 -11.60
CA SER A 22 2.15 18.62 -11.95
C SER A 22 1.69 19.20 -13.30
N PRO A 23 1.30 20.49 -13.39
CA PRO A 23 1.13 21.43 -12.27
C PRO A 23 -0.03 21.01 -11.35
N GLY A 24 0.11 21.21 -10.04
CA GLY A 24 -0.88 20.78 -9.05
C GLY A 24 -0.36 20.85 -7.61
N LYS A 25 -1.22 20.58 -6.62
CA LYS A 25 -0.84 20.47 -5.21
C LYS A 25 -1.16 19.08 -4.66
N GLY A 26 -0.13 18.28 -4.45
CA GLY A 26 -0.23 16.98 -3.81
C GLY A 26 -0.37 15.81 -4.79
N GLY A 27 -0.15 14.61 -4.28
CA GLY A 27 -0.28 13.36 -5.04
C GLY A 27 -1.47 12.53 -4.60
N ARG A 28 -1.80 11.52 -5.41
CA ARG A 28 -2.92 10.60 -5.14
C ARG A 28 -2.76 9.81 -3.83
N HIS A 29 -1.54 9.69 -3.30
CA HIS A 29 -1.31 9.09 -1.98
C HIS A 29 -2.12 9.77 -0.85
N ARG A 30 -2.54 11.03 -1.02
CA ARG A 30 -3.37 11.73 -0.02
C ARG A 30 -4.82 11.28 -0.01
N GLN A 31 -5.25 10.60 -1.07
CA GLN A 31 -6.60 10.09 -1.24
C GLN A 31 -6.77 8.71 -0.61
N THR A 32 -5.68 8.07 -0.18
CA THR A 32 -5.77 6.75 0.46
C THR A 32 -6.44 6.83 1.82
N LEU A 33 -7.14 5.77 2.19
CA LEU A 33 -7.82 5.64 3.47
C LEU A 33 -6.85 5.77 4.65
N SER A 34 -5.60 5.33 4.49
CA SER A 34 -4.53 5.39 5.48
C SER A 34 -3.88 6.76 5.65
N TYR A 35 -4.08 7.70 4.71
CA TYR A 35 -3.41 8.99 4.76
C TYR A 35 -3.81 9.79 6.00
N GLY A 36 -2.80 10.19 6.79
CA GLY A 36 -3.00 10.96 8.02
C GLY A 36 -3.65 10.18 9.17
N LYS A 37 -3.81 8.86 9.06
CA LYS A 37 -4.42 8.01 10.09
C LYS A 37 -3.37 7.11 10.76
N SER A 38 -3.65 6.76 12.00
CA SER A 38 -2.90 5.69 12.68
C SER A 38 -3.33 4.33 12.12
N PRO A 39 -2.41 3.35 12.03
CA PRO A 39 -2.74 2.01 11.55
C PRO A 39 -3.76 1.34 12.47
N ASP A 40 -4.69 0.61 11.88
CA ASP A 40 -5.60 -0.27 12.62
C ASP A 40 -4.86 -1.55 13.01
N LEU A 41 -4.55 -1.67 14.30
CA LEU A 41 -3.81 -2.82 14.85
C LEU A 41 -4.70 -4.04 15.12
N THR A 42 -6.01 -3.95 14.84
CA THR A 42 -6.93 -5.10 14.93
C THR A 42 -6.89 -5.97 13.69
N LEU A 43 -6.42 -5.43 12.55
CA LEU A 43 -6.28 -6.14 11.29
C LEU A 43 -4.96 -6.93 11.24
N SER A 44 -5.01 -8.11 10.63
CA SER A 44 -3.80 -8.85 10.30
C SER A 44 -3.01 -8.16 9.18
N PRO A 45 -1.69 -8.40 9.04
CA PRO A 45 -0.89 -7.79 7.97
C PRO A 45 -1.47 -8.08 6.58
N ARG A 46 -1.97 -9.29 6.34
CA ARG A 46 -2.65 -9.67 5.08
C ARG A 46 -3.94 -8.88 4.85
N GLN A 47 -4.76 -8.69 5.88
CA GLN A 47 -5.99 -7.88 5.77
C GLN A 47 -5.66 -6.42 5.46
N THR A 48 -4.67 -5.85 6.16
CA THR A 48 -4.20 -4.49 5.91
C THR A 48 -3.70 -4.33 4.48
N LEU A 49 -2.85 -5.24 3.98
CA LEU A 49 -2.37 -5.21 2.60
C LEU A 49 -3.52 -5.30 1.58
N ALA A 50 -4.49 -6.19 1.80
CA ALA A 50 -5.65 -6.31 0.92
C ALA A 50 -6.49 -5.02 0.90
N GLN A 51 -6.70 -4.40 2.05
CA GLN A 51 -7.44 -3.15 2.18
C GLN A 51 -6.73 -2.00 1.45
N GLU A 52 -5.42 -1.82 1.66
CA GLU A 52 -4.64 -0.77 1.00
C GLU A 52 -4.59 -0.96 -0.53
N VAL A 53 -4.40 -2.20 -1.01
CA VAL A 53 -4.40 -2.49 -2.46
C VAL A 53 -5.77 -2.20 -3.07
N TRP A 54 -6.85 -2.60 -2.39
CA TRP A 54 -8.21 -2.35 -2.88
C TRP A 54 -8.55 -0.86 -2.90
N ASP A 55 -8.11 -0.11 -1.90
CA ASP A 55 -8.26 1.34 -1.84
C ASP A 55 -7.54 2.04 -2.99
N ILE A 56 -6.25 1.76 -3.19
CA ILE A 56 -5.47 2.30 -4.31
C ILE A 56 -6.13 1.97 -5.65
N ARG A 57 -6.54 0.71 -5.83
CA ARG A 57 -7.26 0.28 -7.05
C ARG A 57 -8.55 1.10 -7.26
N SER A 58 -9.31 1.34 -6.20
CA SER A 58 -10.57 2.07 -6.25
C SER A 58 -10.37 3.55 -6.62
N ILE A 59 -9.31 4.18 -6.10
CA ILE A 59 -8.91 5.55 -6.49
C ILE A 59 -8.66 5.63 -7.99
N TYR A 60 -7.85 4.71 -8.53
CA TYR A 60 -7.52 4.71 -9.96
C TYR A 60 -8.70 4.35 -10.85
N LEU A 61 -9.55 3.41 -10.44
CA LEU A 61 -10.77 3.06 -11.16
C LEU A 61 -11.74 4.24 -11.19
N GLY A 62 -11.98 4.90 -10.05
CA GLY A 62 -12.88 6.04 -9.94
C GLY A 62 -12.44 7.24 -10.78
N GLN A 63 -11.15 7.35 -11.09
CA GLN A 63 -10.59 8.40 -11.94
C GLN A 63 -10.43 7.98 -13.40
N GLY A 64 -10.81 6.76 -13.78
CA GLY A 64 -10.64 6.24 -15.15
C GLY A 64 -9.19 6.02 -15.57
N LEU A 65 -8.27 5.90 -14.61
CA LEU A 65 -6.83 5.80 -14.84
C LEU A 65 -6.28 4.39 -14.64
N TYR A 66 -7.08 3.46 -14.10
CA TYR A 66 -6.65 2.09 -13.86
C TYR A 66 -6.30 1.37 -15.16
N ASN A 67 -5.01 1.12 -15.37
CA ASN A 67 -4.46 0.50 -16.57
C ASN A 67 -3.59 -0.72 -16.25
N ALA A 68 -2.98 -1.32 -17.28
CA ALA A 68 -2.13 -2.50 -17.12
C ALA A 68 -0.92 -2.28 -16.21
N ASP A 69 -0.31 -1.08 -16.26
CA ASP A 69 0.87 -0.76 -15.46
C ASP A 69 0.53 -0.65 -13.97
N ILE A 70 -0.58 0.02 -13.65
CA ILE A 70 -1.07 0.12 -12.26
C ILE A 70 -1.45 -1.27 -11.73
N ARG A 71 -2.15 -2.07 -12.55
CA ARG A 71 -2.48 -3.45 -12.19
C ARG A 71 -1.22 -4.26 -11.88
N LYS A 72 -0.20 -4.15 -12.74
CA LYS A 72 1.08 -4.84 -12.57
C LYS A 72 1.79 -4.39 -11.29
N GLY A 73 1.90 -3.09 -11.04
CA GLY A 73 2.52 -2.56 -9.82
C GLY A 73 1.83 -3.03 -8.53
N LEU A 74 0.49 -3.11 -8.52
CA LEU A 74 -0.25 -3.67 -7.38
C LEU A 74 0.00 -5.17 -7.19
N GLN A 75 0.10 -5.94 -8.27
CA GLN A 75 0.42 -7.37 -8.22
C GLN A 75 1.85 -7.60 -7.71
N GLU A 76 2.81 -6.80 -8.17
CA GLU A 76 4.20 -6.83 -7.71
C GLU A 76 4.30 -6.47 -6.23
N LEU A 77 3.55 -5.46 -5.76
CA LEU A 77 3.48 -5.08 -4.35
C LEU A 77 2.97 -6.24 -3.48
N ILE A 78 1.90 -6.92 -3.90
CA ILE A 78 1.38 -8.09 -3.18
C ILE A 78 2.44 -9.18 -3.12
N GLN A 79 3.02 -9.52 -4.28
CA GLN A 79 3.97 -10.62 -4.37
C GLN A 79 5.22 -10.34 -3.52
N LEU A 80 5.75 -9.11 -3.56
CA LEU A 80 6.93 -8.72 -2.81
C LEU A 80 6.70 -8.79 -1.29
N ASN A 81 5.53 -8.40 -0.80
CA ASN A 81 5.19 -8.57 0.61
C ASN A 81 5.11 -10.05 0.99
N LYS A 82 4.44 -10.87 0.18
CA LYS A 82 4.29 -12.31 0.45
C LYS A 82 5.63 -13.06 0.41
N THR A 83 6.55 -12.69 -0.47
CA THR A 83 7.85 -13.37 -0.58
C THR A 83 8.85 -12.89 0.47
N THR A 84 8.86 -11.59 0.78
CA THR A 84 9.79 -11.02 1.76
C THR A 84 9.39 -11.33 3.20
N TRP A 85 8.09 -11.37 3.47
CA TRP A 85 7.50 -11.49 4.80
C TRP A 85 6.48 -12.63 4.87
N SER A 86 6.81 -13.79 4.28
CA SER A 86 5.90 -14.94 4.12
C SER A 86 5.16 -15.32 5.40
N THR A 87 5.87 -15.42 6.52
CA THR A 87 5.32 -15.75 7.84
C THR A 87 4.20 -14.81 8.32
N PHE A 88 4.12 -13.59 7.77
CA PHE A 88 3.17 -12.55 8.19
C PHE A 88 2.03 -12.31 7.19
N PHE A 89 2.20 -12.71 5.93
CA PHE A 89 1.27 -12.40 4.82
C PHE A 89 0.67 -13.64 4.13
N ASP A 90 0.72 -14.80 4.79
CA ASP A 90 0.16 -16.06 4.29
C ASP A 90 -1.36 -16.05 4.05
#